data_AF-A0A2V8K1U7-F1
#
_entry.id   AF-A0A2V8K1U7-F1
#
_cell.length_a   1.000
_cell.length_b   1.000
_cell.length_c   1.000
_cell.angle_alpha   90.00
_cell.angle_beta   90.00
_cell.angle_gamma   90.00
#
_symmetry.space_group_name_H-M   'P 1'
#
loop_
_entity.id
_entity.type
_entity.pdbx_description
1 polymer ?
#
loop_
_entity_poly.entity_id
_entity_poly.type
_entity_poly.pdbx_seq_one_letter_code
_entity_poly.pdbx_strand_id
1 'polypeptide(L)'
;MLSPRRIVLAAAILLSASRLIFLYVIPSWQTIVTDFPNYYVSAWAVRHGEPLTELYNPLWFERAKRRAGIERPAALFNYFPPMNALIMWPLANLAPIAAKRAWTLVNIIALMVVIHLTAKSSGLEWPAAALIALLAGDALGNNFTYGQFYIVLTLLMLSAVVLSER
;
A
#
# COMPACT_ATOMS: atom_id res chain seq x y z
N MET A 1 9.76 -33.09 -17.01
CA MET A 1 10.34 -32.85 -15.66
C MET A 1 10.83 -31.41 -15.60
N LEU A 2 10.52 -30.66 -14.54
CA LEU A 2 11.03 -29.29 -14.37
C LEU A 2 12.54 -29.32 -14.14
N SER A 3 13.28 -28.36 -14.69
CA SER A 3 14.72 -28.25 -14.42
C SER A 3 14.95 -27.91 -12.95
N PRO A 4 16.06 -28.35 -12.33
CA PRO A 4 16.36 -28.06 -10.92
C PRO A 4 16.29 -26.57 -10.59
N ARG A 5 16.73 -25.70 -11.51
CA ARG A 5 16.65 -24.23 -11.37
C ARG A 5 15.21 -23.73 -11.25
N ARG A 6 14.29 -24.27 -12.06
CA ARG A 6 12.86 -23.90 -12.01
C ARG A 6 12.20 -24.37 -10.72
N ILE A 7 12.61 -25.51 -10.19
CA ILE A 7 12.13 -26.02 -8.89
C ILE A 7 12.57 -25.09 -7.76
N VAL A 8 13.85 -24.71 -7.72
CA VAL A 8 14.38 -23.78 -6.70
C VAL A 8 13.68 -22.42 -6.79
N LEU A 9 13.51 -21.88 -8.00
CA LEU A 9 12.80 -20.61 -8.20
C LEU A 9 11.35 -20.68 -7.70
N ALA A 10 10.62 -21.72 -8.07
CA ALA A 10 9.24 -21.92 -7.63
C ALA A 10 9.14 -22.06 -6.10
N ALA A 11 10.05 -22.82 -5.48
CA ALA A 11 10.11 -22.97 -4.04
C ALA A 11 10.40 -21.64 -3.32
N ALA A 12 11.34 -20.85 -3.84
CA ALA A 12 11.67 -19.53 -3.29
C ALA A 12 10.48 -18.56 -3.37
N ILE A 13 9.79 -18.53 -4.52
CA ILE A 13 8.57 -17.71 -4.69
C ILE A 13 7.49 -18.17 -3.71
N LEU A 14 7.23 -19.48 -3.62
CA LEU A 14 6.21 -20.03 -2.73
C LEU A 14 6.50 -19.67 -1.26
N LEU A 15 7.75 -19.83 -0.82
CA LEU A 15 8.15 -19.51 0.54
C LEU A 15 7.98 -18.01 0.84
N SER A 16 8.52 -17.14 -0.02
CA SER A 16 8.45 -15.69 0.17
C SER A 16 7.02 -15.14 0.06
N ALA A 17 6.21 -15.67 -0.87
CA ALA A 17 4.80 -15.30 -1.00
C ALA A 17 3.98 -15.77 0.20
N SER A 18 4.21 -17.01 0.67
CA SER A 18 3.55 -17.51 1.88
C SER A 18 3.90 -16.66 3.09
N ARG A 19 5.19 -16.34 3.28
CA ARG A 19 5.64 -15.43 4.34
C ARG A 19 4.93 -14.07 4.26
N LEU A 20 4.89 -13.46 3.07
CA LEU A 20 4.21 -12.18 2.86
C LEU A 20 2.73 -12.25 3.23
N ILE A 21 2.03 -13.30 2.78
CA ILE A 21 0.60 -13.47 3.03
C ILE A 21 0.32 -13.65 4.52
N PHE A 22 0.98 -14.62 5.16
CA PHE A 22 0.68 -15.00 6.54
C PHE A 22 1.13 -13.95 7.55
N LEU A 23 2.27 -13.28 7.33
CA LEU A 23 2.82 -12.33 8.29
C LEU A 23 2.33 -10.89 8.08
N TYR A 24 1.84 -10.53 6.89
CA TYR A 24 1.52 -9.13 6.57
C TYR A 24 0.15 -8.94 5.95
N VAL A 25 -0.22 -9.69 4.91
CA VAL A 25 -1.51 -9.48 4.22
C VAL A 25 -2.69 -9.87 5.12
N ILE A 26 -2.62 -11.01 5.81
CA ILE A 26 -3.68 -11.44 6.73
C ILE A 26 -3.83 -10.46 7.91
N PRO A 27 -2.75 -10.08 8.64
CA PRO A 27 -2.86 -9.07 9.70
C PRO A 27 -3.38 -7.71 9.21
N SER A 28 -2.96 -7.26 8.02
CA SER A 28 -3.44 -6.03 7.37
C SER A 28 -4.95 -6.03 7.14
N TRP A 29 -5.56 -7.21 6.97
CA TRP A 29 -7.00 -7.35 6.75
C TRP A 29 -7.84 -7.19 8.03
N GLN A 30 -7.21 -7.36 9.19
CA GLN A 30 -7.88 -7.46 10.48
C GLN A 30 -7.61 -6.25 11.38
N THR A 31 -6.50 -5.54 11.16
CA THR A 31 -6.04 -4.50 12.08
C THR A 31 -5.66 -3.21 11.37
N ILE A 32 -5.83 -2.10 12.08
CA ILE A 32 -5.34 -0.79 11.67
C ILE A 32 -4.16 -0.45 12.55
N VAL A 33 -3.02 -0.21 11.93
CA VAL A 33 -1.78 0.19 12.61
C VAL A 33 -1.08 1.30 11.82
N THR A 34 -0.23 2.05 12.53
CA THR A 34 0.74 3.02 12.00
C THR A 34 0.20 4.03 10.98
N ASP A 35 0.51 3.87 9.70
CA ASP A 35 0.44 4.93 8.68
C ASP A 35 -0.94 5.05 8.04
N PHE A 36 -1.75 3.99 8.03
CA PHE A 36 -3.05 3.98 7.37
C PHE A 36 -3.95 5.13 7.88
N PRO A 37 -4.07 5.38 9.20
CA PRO A 37 -4.78 6.53 9.72
C PRO A 37 -4.32 7.87 9.14
N ASN A 38 -3.02 8.06 8.84
CA ASN A 38 -2.51 9.33 8.32
C ASN A 38 -3.11 9.65 6.94
N TYR A 39 -3.18 8.65 6.06
CA TYR A 39 -3.78 8.77 4.73
C TYR A 39 -5.31 8.79 4.77
N TYR A 40 -5.91 7.93 5.60
CA TYR A 40 -7.35 7.79 5.66
C TYR A 40 -8.03 9.00 6.29
N VAL A 41 -7.52 9.50 7.43
CA VAL A 41 -8.15 10.61 8.15
C VAL A 41 -8.03 11.92 7.38
N SER A 42 -6.90 12.15 6.72
CA SER A 42 -6.73 13.32 5.85
C SER A 42 -7.67 13.26 4.64
N ALA A 43 -7.84 12.09 4.03
CA ALA A 43 -8.82 11.87 2.97
C ALA A 43 -10.28 12.01 3.44
N TRP A 44 -10.59 11.52 4.63
CA TRP A 44 -11.87 11.69 5.28
C TRP A 44 -12.18 13.17 5.52
N ALA A 45 -11.21 13.94 6.01
CA ALA A 45 -11.35 15.37 6.22
C ALA A 45 -11.68 16.11 4.91
N VAL A 46 -10.94 15.83 3.84
CA VAL A 46 -11.22 16.39 2.51
C VAL A 46 -12.62 16.01 2.04
N ARG A 47 -13.01 14.74 2.19
CA ARG A 47 -14.29 14.22 1.73
C ARG A 47 -15.49 14.83 2.45
N HIS A 48 -15.33 15.19 3.73
CA HIS A 48 -16.41 15.71 4.59
C HIS A 48 -16.38 17.25 4.74
N GLY A 49 -15.54 17.95 3.98
CA GLY A 49 -15.48 19.42 4.02
C GLY A 49 -14.93 19.97 5.34
N GLU A 50 -14.09 19.20 6.01
CA GLU A 50 -13.43 19.62 7.26
C GLU A 50 -12.38 20.72 6.98
N PRO A 51 -12.03 21.57 7.96
CA PRO A 51 -11.08 22.68 7.76
C PRO A 51 -9.67 22.18 7.44
N LEU A 52 -9.27 22.22 6.16
CA LEU A 52 -7.98 21.66 5.71
C LEU A 52 -6.76 22.42 6.23
N THR A 53 -6.92 23.67 6.66
CA THR A 53 -5.88 24.46 7.33
C THR A 53 -5.42 23.81 8.64
N GLU A 54 -6.26 22.97 9.24
CA GLU A 54 -5.96 22.28 10.50
C GLU A 54 -5.37 20.88 10.31
N LEU A 55 -5.19 20.38 9.07
CA LEU A 55 -4.66 19.04 8.81
C LEU A 55 -3.31 18.79 9.52
N TYR A 56 -2.48 19.82 9.60
CA TYR A 56 -1.14 19.76 10.20
C TYR A 56 -1.16 19.98 11.73
N ASN A 57 -2.30 20.32 12.31
CA ASN A 57 -2.47 20.50 13.76
C ASN A 57 -2.71 19.14 14.43
N PRO A 58 -1.79 18.61 15.27
CA PRO A 58 -1.92 17.28 15.85
C PRO A 58 -3.15 17.09 16.74
N LEU A 59 -3.54 18.13 17.49
CA LEU A 59 -4.71 18.07 18.38
C LEU A 59 -6.03 18.07 17.60
N TRP A 60 -6.06 18.80 16.48
CA TRP A 60 -7.19 18.73 15.58
C TRP A 60 -7.24 17.37 14.88
N PHE A 61 -6.11 16.87 14.39
CA PHE A 61 -6.03 15.62 13.64
C PHE A 61 -6.43 14.41 14.49
N GLU A 62 -6.03 14.36 15.77
CA GLU A 62 -6.48 13.32 16.71
C GLU A 62 -8.00 13.35 16.90
N ARG A 63 -8.61 14.54 16.98
CA ARG A 63 -10.07 14.67 17.07
C ARG A 63 -10.76 14.26 15.77
N ALA A 64 -10.21 14.64 14.61
CA ALA A 64 -10.72 14.24 13.30
C ALA A 64 -10.64 12.71 13.13
N LYS A 65 -9.54 12.09 13.57
CA LYS A 65 -9.36 10.63 13.58
C LYS A 65 -10.45 9.92 14.38
N ARG A 66 -10.80 10.43 15.56
CA ARG A 66 -11.92 9.89 16.36
C ARG A 66 -13.26 10.08 15.68
N ARG A 67 -13.54 11.26 15.10
CA ARG A 67 -14.76 11.49 14.28
C ARG A 67 -14.84 10.54 13.08
N ALA A 68 -13.70 10.21 12.47
CA ALA A 68 -13.59 9.26 11.37
C ALA A 68 -13.72 7.78 11.80
N GLY A 69 -13.92 7.50 13.10
CA GLY A 69 -14.14 6.16 13.64
C GLY A 69 -12.86 5.39 13.98
N ILE A 70 -11.73 6.06 14.20
CA ILE A 70 -10.45 5.43 14.57
C ILE A 70 -10.02 5.86 15.98
N GLU A 71 -10.12 4.97 16.95
CA GLU A 71 -9.68 5.25 18.33
C GLU A 71 -8.16 5.12 18.51
N ARG A 72 -7.56 4.13 17.86
CA ARG A 72 -6.12 3.83 17.90
C ARG A 72 -5.64 3.34 16.53
N PRO A 73 -4.34 3.48 16.21
CA PRO A 73 -3.28 4.15 16.97
C PRO A 73 -3.34 5.68 16.84
N ALA A 74 -2.32 6.38 17.36
CA ALA A 74 -2.10 7.80 17.08
C ALA A 74 -1.81 8.03 15.60
N ALA A 75 -2.21 9.18 15.08
CA ALA A 75 -2.02 9.56 13.68
C ALA A 75 -1.68 11.05 13.58
N LEU A 76 -0.98 11.42 12.51
CA LEU A 76 -0.50 12.78 12.26
C LEU A 76 -0.26 12.98 10.77
N PHE A 77 -0.51 14.21 10.29
CA PHE A 77 -0.30 14.58 8.89
C PHE A 77 0.89 15.54 8.68
N ASN A 78 1.67 15.82 9.73
CA ASN A 78 2.62 16.94 9.74
C ASN A 78 3.78 16.84 8.72
N TYR A 79 4.17 15.64 8.28
CA TYR A 79 5.26 15.43 7.32
C TYR A 79 4.77 15.09 5.90
N PHE A 80 3.45 15.05 5.68
CA PHE A 80 2.90 14.61 4.43
C PHE A 80 2.61 15.79 3.49
N PRO A 81 2.96 15.67 2.19
CA PRO A 81 2.53 16.63 1.19
C PRO A 81 0.99 16.70 1.11
N PRO A 82 0.38 17.85 0.76
CA PRO A 82 -1.07 17.99 0.68
C PRO A 82 -1.75 16.96 -0.23
N MET A 83 -1.08 16.54 -1.31
CA MET A 83 -1.59 15.50 -2.21
C MET A 83 -1.85 14.16 -1.52
N ASN A 84 -1.18 13.88 -0.40
CA ASN A 84 -1.39 12.63 0.32
C ASN A 84 -2.77 12.55 0.97
N ALA A 85 -3.42 13.70 1.22
CA ALA A 85 -4.80 13.77 1.68
C ALA A 85 -5.79 13.28 0.60
N LEU A 86 -5.39 13.10 -0.65
CA LEU A 86 -6.29 12.67 -1.72
C LEU A 86 -6.14 11.17 -2.05
N ILE A 87 -5.08 10.52 -1.58
CA ILE A 87 -4.73 9.13 -1.95
C ILE A 87 -5.87 8.17 -1.65
N MET A 88 -6.51 8.31 -0.49
CA MET A 88 -7.61 7.44 -0.06
C MET A 88 -8.99 8.10 -0.20
N TRP A 89 -9.08 9.24 -0.87
CA TRP A 89 -10.35 9.99 -1.01
C TRP A 89 -11.51 9.16 -1.57
N PRO A 90 -11.31 8.27 -2.57
CA PRO A 90 -12.39 7.39 -3.06
C PRO A 90 -12.91 6.41 -2.00
N LEU A 91 -12.09 6.07 -0.99
CA LEU A 91 -12.39 5.08 0.05
C LEU A 91 -12.85 5.74 1.35
N ALA A 92 -12.81 7.08 1.44
CA ALA A 92 -12.99 7.82 2.68
C ALA A 92 -14.43 7.87 3.22
N ASN A 93 -15.40 7.32 2.48
CA ASN A 93 -16.78 7.12 2.93
C ASN A 93 -17.00 5.74 3.57
N LEU A 94 -16.06 4.81 3.43
CA LEU A 94 -16.16 3.47 4.02
C LEU A 94 -15.79 3.52 5.49
N ALA A 95 -16.27 2.56 6.30
CA ALA A 95 -15.73 2.38 7.65
C ALA A 95 -14.20 2.15 7.58
N PRO A 96 -13.39 2.62 8.56
CA PRO A 96 -11.94 2.58 8.48
C PRO A 96 -11.34 1.21 8.11
N ILE A 97 -11.86 0.13 8.72
CA ILE A 97 -11.37 -1.23 8.41
C ILE A 97 -11.79 -1.69 7.01
N ALA A 98 -12.95 -1.26 6.51
CA ALA A 98 -13.39 -1.55 5.15
C ALA A 98 -12.53 -0.79 4.13
N ALA A 99 -12.23 0.48 4.39
CA ALA A 99 -11.29 1.27 3.59
C ALA A 99 -9.89 0.63 3.57
N LYS A 100 -9.40 0.16 4.73
CA LYS A 100 -8.13 -0.55 4.85
C LYS A 100 -8.08 -1.81 3.98
N ARG A 101 -9.11 -2.63 4.02
CA ARG A 101 -9.22 -3.84 3.19
C ARG A 101 -9.24 -3.52 1.70
N ALA A 102 -10.04 -2.53 1.30
CA ALA A 102 -10.07 -2.05 -0.08
C ALA A 102 -8.70 -1.53 -0.52
N TRP A 103 -8.00 -0.78 0.34
CA TRP A 103 -6.65 -0.31 0.07
C TRP A 103 -5.63 -1.44 -0.06
N THR A 104 -5.75 -2.49 0.75
CA THR A 104 -4.93 -3.70 0.63
C THR A 104 -5.14 -4.38 -0.73
N LEU A 105 -6.39 -4.49 -1.21
CA LEU A 105 -6.67 -5.01 -2.56
C LEU A 105 -6.04 -4.14 -3.66
N VAL A 106 -6.14 -2.82 -3.54
CA VAL A 106 -5.49 -1.87 -4.46
C VAL A 106 -3.98 -2.11 -4.50
N ASN A 107 -3.33 -2.30 -3.35
CA ASN A 107 -1.90 -2.58 -3.30
C ASN A 107 -1.54 -3.95 -3.88
N ILE A 108 -2.36 -4.99 -3.70
CA ILE A 108 -2.14 -6.30 -4.31
C ILE A 108 -2.20 -6.19 -5.84
N ILE A 109 -3.24 -5.53 -6.36
CA ILE A 109 -3.38 -5.32 -7.81
C ILE A 109 -2.21 -4.50 -8.33
N ALA A 110 -1.86 -3.40 -7.64
CA ALA A 110 -0.74 -2.55 -8.03
C ALA A 110 0.59 -3.32 -8.05
N LEU A 111 0.84 -4.18 -7.06
CA LEU A 111 2.03 -5.02 -7.01
C LEU A 111 2.10 -5.98 -8.21
N MET A 112 0.98 -6.61 -8.56
CA MET A 112 0.92 -7.51 -9.74
C MET A 112 1.23 -6.76 -11.03
N VAL A 113 0.75 -5.53 -11.17
CA VAL A 113 1.06 -4.69 -12.33
C VAL A 113 2.53 -4.24 -12.31
N VAL A 114 3.08 -3.87 -11.15
CA VAL A 114 4.52 -3.54 -11.02
C VAL A 114 5.38 -4.72 -11.45
N ILE A 115 5.07 -5.94 -11.00
CA ILE A 115 5.78 -7.16 -11.41
C ILE A 115 5.67 -7.37 -12.92
N HIS A 116 4.47 -7.23 -13.49
CA HIS A 116 4.25 -7.38 -14.93
C HIS A 116 5.03 -6.36 -15.76
N LEU A 117 4.97 -5.08 -15.40
CA LEU A 117 5.69 -4.02 -16.08
C LEU A 117 7.20 -4.19 -15.96
N THR A 118 7.68 -4.61 -14.79
CA THR A 118 9.10 -4.90 -14.55
C THR A 118 9.58 -6.05 -15.44
N ALA A 119 8.83 -7.16 -15.50
CA ALA A 119 9.14 -8.28 -16.39
C ALA A 119 9.20 -7.83 -17.85
N LYS A 120 8.22 -7.03 -18.28
CA LYS A 120 8.14 -6.52 -19.65
C LYS A 120 9.30 -5.59 -20.01
N SER A 121 9.65 -4.63 -19.14
CA SER A 121 10.68 -3.62 -19.44
C SER A 121 12.12 -4.14 -19.29
N SER A 122 12.34 -5.14 -18.44
CA SER A 122 13.68 -5.70 -18.19
C SER A 122 14.00 -6.95 -19.02
N GLY A 123 13.03 -7.51 -19.75
CA GLY A 123 13.19 -8.78 -20.46
C GLY A 123 13.26 -10.01 -19.55
N LEU A 124 12.99 -9.85 -18.24
CA LEU A 124 12.94 -10.95 -17.28
C LEU A 124 11.69 -11.82 -17.49
N GLU A 125 11.82 -13.12 -17.25
CA GLU A 125 10.64 -13.98 -17.09
C GLU A 125 9.83 -13.52 -15.86
N TRP A 126 8.50 -13.59 -15.96
CA TRP A 126 7.59 -13.15 -14.91
C TRP A 126 7.90 -13.74 -13.51
N PRO A 127 8.24 -15.05 -13.35
CA PRO A 127 8.60 -15.60 -12.05
C PRO A 127 9.86 -14.98 -11.45
N ALA A 128 10.84 -14.60 -12.26
CA ALA A 128 12.05 -13.93 -11.79
C ALA A 128 11.73 -12.51 -11.30
N ALA A 129 10.92 -11.75 -12.05
CA ALA A 129 10.44 -10.43 -11.62
C ALA A 129 9.60 -10.51 -10.34
N ALA A 130 8.75 -11.54 -10.21
CA ALA A 130 7.97 -11.77 -9.01
C ALA A 130 8.86 -12.07 -7.79
N LEU A 131 9.88 -12.92 -7.96
CA LEU A 131 10.84 -13.19 -6.89
C LEU A 131 11.58 -11.91 -6.47
N ILE A 132 12.03 -11.09 -7.42
CA ILE A 132 12.70 -9.81 -7.12
C ILE A 132 11.78 -8.91 -6.27
N ALA A 133 10.52 -8.77 -6.63
CA ALA A 133 9.56 -8.00 -5.84
C ALA A 133 9.37 -8.60 -4.43
N LEU A 134 9.23 -9.92 -4.32
CA LEU A 134 9.06 -10.61 -3.04
C LEU A 134 10.30 -10.54 -2.14
N LEU A 135 11.50 -10.44 -2.71
CA LEU A 135 12.75 -10.26 -1.97
C LEU A 135 12.87 -8.91 -1.26
N ALA A 136 11.98 -7.95 -1.55
CA ALA A 136 11.84 -6.74 -0.74
C ALA A 136 11.41 -7.04 0.71
N GLY A 137 10.90 -8.25 0.99
CA GLY A 137 10.72 -8.78 2.33
C GLY A 137 9.85 -7.88 3.22
N ASP A 138 10.43 -7.41 4.32
CA ASP A 138 9.71 -6.65 5.34
C ASP A 138 9.30 -5.25 4.87
N ALA A 139 10.02 -4.67 3.90
CA ALA A 139 9.60 -3.39 3.31
C ALA A 139 8.27 -3.54 2.57
N LEU A 140 8.14 -4.63 1.79
CA LEU A 140 6.89 -4.95 1.10
C LEU A 140 5.79 -5.31 2.09
N GLY A 141 6.12 -6.13 3.10
CA GLY A 141 5.19 -6.49 4.17
C GLY A 141 4.65 -5.29 4.94
N ASN A 142 5.53 -4.38 5.35
CA ASN A 142 5.18 -3.15 6.05
C ASN A 142 4.27 -2.26 5.20
N ASN A 143 4.47 -2.18 3.89
CA ASN A 143 3.56 -1.41 3.03
C ASN A 143 2.12 -1.92 3.15
N PHE A 144 1.91 -3.25 3.14
CA PHE A 144 0.59 -3.83 3.36
C PHE A 144 0.07 -3.60 4.77
N THR A 145 0.83 -3.96 5.79
CA THR A 145 0.41 -3.86 7.19
C THR A 145 0.09 -2.42 7.58
N TYR A 146 0.97 -1.49 7.22
CA TYR A 146 0.85 -0.07 7.56
C TYR A 146 -0.08 0.68 6.61
N GLY A 147 -0.43 0.12 5.45
CA GLY A 147 -1.34 0.75 4.48
C GLY A 147 -0.70 1.94 3.78
N GLN A 148 0.59 1.81 3.49
CA GLN A 148 1.38 2.84 2.84
C GLN A 148 1.03 2.94 1.35
N PHE A 149 1.51 4.02 0.73
CA PHE A 149 1.29 4.36 -0.67
C PHE A 149 2.41 3.88 -1.61
N TYR A 150 3.49 3.29 -1.10
CA TYR A 150 4.72 3.10 -1.86
C TYR A 150 4.61 2.13 -3.04
N ILE A 151 3.79 1.08 -2.95
CA ILE A 151 3.56 0.18 -4.09
C ILE A 151 2.81 0.94 -5.22
N VAL A 152 1.80 1.73 -4.87
CA VAL A 152 1.05 2.52 -5.86
C VAL A 152 1.93 3.63 -6.44
N LEU A 153 2.76 4.29 -5.62
CA LEU A 153 3.73 5.27 -6.09
C LEU A 153 4.72 4.63 -7.07
N THR A 154 5.26 3.46 -6.74
CA THR A 154 6.14 2.67 -7.62
C THR A 154 5.44 2.35 -8.95
N LEU A 155 4.17 1.93 -8.90
CA LEU A 155 3.37 1.70 -10.10
C LEU A 155 3.25 2.96 -10.96
N LEU A 156 2.92 4.10 -10.36
CA LEU A 156 2.76 5.36 -11.10
C LEU A 156 4.09 5.80 -11.74
N MET A 157 5.19 5.74 -11.00
CA MET A 157 6.52 6.08 -11.50
C MET A 157 6.94 5.14 -12.65
N LEU A 158 6.80 3.82 -12.47
CA LEU A 158 7.15 2.84 -13.49
C LEU A 158 6.28 2.98 -14.73
N SER A 159 4.98 3.26 -14.55
CA SER A 159 4.06 3.50 -15.67
C SER A 159 4.45 4.74 -16.46
N ALA A 160 4.84 5.83 -15.78
CA ALA A 160 5.30 7.04 -16.44
C ALA A 160 6.56 6.78 -17.28
N VAL A 161 7.54 6.04 -16.73
CA VAL A 161 8.75 5.66 -17.48
C VAL A 161 8.39 4.82 -18.72
N VAL A 162 7.61 3.75 -18.54
CA VAL A 162 7.20 2.86 -19.65
C VAL A 162 6.38 3.58 -20.72
N LEU A 163 5.61 4.61 -20.34
CA LEU A 163 4.86 5.44 -21.29
C LEU A 163 5.75 6.45 -22.01
N SER A 164 6.82 6.94 -21.38
CA SER A 164 7.76 7.89 -22.00
C SER A 164 8.72 7.26 -23.00
N GLU A 165 8.95 5.94 -22.91
CA GLU A 165 9.78 5.19 -23.85
C GLU A 165 9.05 4.77 -25.13
N ARG A 166 7.74 5.06 -25.24
CA ARG A 166 6.92 4.81 -26.43
C ARG A 166 6.72 6.09 -27.24
#